data_AF-A0A0E3UY14-F1
#
_entry.id   AF-A0A0E3UY14-F1
#
_cell.length_a   1.000
_cell.length_b   1.000
_cell.length_c   1.000
_cell.angle_alpha   90.00
_cell.angle_beta   90.00
_cell.angle_gamma   90.00
#
_symmetry.space_group_name_H-M   'P 1'
#
loop_
_entity.id
_entity.type
_entity.pdbx_description
1 polymer ?
#
loop_
_entity_poly.entity_id
_entity_poly.type
_entity_poly.pdbx_seq_one_letter_code
_entity_poly.pdbx_strand_id
1 'polypeptide(L)'
;MLRMVDIIHHRESIFEQLRKLDADKKPEFGVMTPQHMVEHLAYVVRFSNGKLPQKLHYRDEKAEKFKQYTIYTDRELMPGFKAPMLGDEPARLVHTDINAALANLHQELEDFDAFFANMPDAKPVSPTLGELDYKEWVIFHNKHFKHHLKQFGLA
;
A
#
# COMPACT_ATOMS: atom_id res chain seq x y z
N MET A 1 14.41 17.76 6.01
CA MET A 1 13.19 17.42 6.77
C MET A 1 12.51 16.29 6.01
N LEU A 2 12.47 15.08 6.56
CA LEU A 2 11.75 13.96 5.93
C LEU A 2 10.29 14.37 5.79
N ARG A 3 9.80 14.51 4.57
CA ARG A 3 8.38 14.82 4.32
C ARG A 3 7.57 13.62 4.81
N MET A 4 6.54 13.88 5.61
CA MET A 4 5.62 12.86 6.09
C MET A 4 4.94 12.19 4.89
N VAL A 5 4.89 10.86 4.89
CA VAL A 5 4.17 10.10 3.85
C VAL A 5 2.68 10.26 4.10
N ASP A 6 1.99 10.93 3.19
CA ASP A 6 0.55 11.18 3.23
C ASP A 6 -0.03 11.05 1.82
N ILE A 7 -0.81 9.99 1.57
CA ILE A 7 -1.44 9.71 0.28
C ILE A 7 -2.59 10.66 -0.08
N ILE A 8 -3.07 11.47 0.88
CA ILE A 8 -4.17 12.43 0.69
C ILE A 8 -3.60 13.83 0.45
N HIS A 9 -2.78 14.33 1.37
CA HIS A 9 -2.34 15.74 1.33
C HIS A 9 -0.96 15.96 0.69
N HIS A 10 -0.14 14.91 0.59
CA HIS A 10 1.23 14.99 0.09
C HIS A 10 1.54 13.95 -1.00
N ARG A 11 0.51 13.49 -1.71
CA ARG A 11 0.58 12.49 -2.79
C ARG A 11 1.66 12.84 -3.82
N GLU A 12 1.68 14.06 -4.33
CA GLU A 12 2.69 14.46 -5.34
C GLU A 12 4.12 14.31 -4.84
N SER A 13 4.38 14.59 -3.56
CA SER A 13 5.72 14.40 -3.00
C SER A 13 6.15 12.93 -2.94
N ILE A 14 5.19 11.99 -2.86
CA ILE A 14 5.47 10.55 -2.96
C ILE A 14 5.85 10.24 -4.41
N PHE A 15 5.05 10.69 -5.39
CA PHE A 15 5.31 10.46 -6.81
C PHE A 15 6.62 11.09 -7.29
N GLU A 16 6.98 12.28 -6.81
CA GLU A 16 8.29 12.90 -7.07
C GLU A 16 9.47 12.04 -6.64
N GLN A 17 9.34 11.29 -5.53
CA GLN A 17 10.37 10.38 -5.05
C GLN A 17 10.38 9.09 -5.88
N LEU A 18 9.20 8.53 -6.18
CA LEU A 18 9.09 7.33 -7.00
C LEU A 18 9.63 7.52 -8.43
N ARG A 19 9.38 8.68 -9.04
CA ARG A 19 9.92 9.03 -10.38
C ARG A 19 11.45 9.11 -10.42
N LYS A 20 12.12 9.23 -9.27
CA LYS A 20 13.59 9.28 -9.15
C LYS A 20 14.22 7.91 -8.91
N LEU A 21 13.43 6.85 -8.77
CA LEU A 21 13.96 5.50 -8.62
C LEU A 21 14.63 5.07 -9.92
N ASP A 22 15.92 4.78 -9.83
CA ASP A 22 16.63 4.05 -10.88
C ASP A 22 16.00 2.66 -11.01
N ALA A 23 15.74 2.21 -12.25
CA ALA A 23 15.13 0.91 -12.53
C ALA A 23 15.95 -0.25 -11.93
N ASP A 24 17.26 -0.10 -11.81
CA ASP A 24 18.18 -1.11 -11.29
C ASP A 24 18.50 -0.93 -9.80
N LYS A 25 17.84 0.01 -9.11
CA LYS A 25 18.05 0.22 -7.67
C LYS A 25 17.72 -1.06 -6.89
N LYS A 26 18.73 -1.60 -6.22
CA LYS A 26 18.56 -2.74 -5.29
C LYS A 26 17.80 -2.28 -4.04
N PRO A 27 16.83 -3.08 -3.55
CA PRO A 27 16.15 -2.79 -2.31
C PRO A 27 17.08 -3.00 -1.11
N GLU A 28 16.87 -2.21 -0.05
CA GLU A 28 17.52 -2.38 1.26
C GLU A 28 17.01 -3.65 1.97
N PHE A 29 15.79 -4.11 1.67
CA PHE A 29 15.24 -5.37 2.16
C PHE A 29 14.16 -5.94 1.20
N GLY A 30 13.90 -7.24 1.30
CA GLY A 30 12.95 -7.92 0.40
C GLY A 30 13.50 -8.11 -1.02
N VAL A 31 12.62 -8.51 -1.95
CA VAL A 31 13.01 -9.02 -3.28
C VAL A 31 12.39 -8.25 -4.45
N MET A 32 11.55 -7.25 -4.18
CA MET A 32 10.90 -6.45 -5.24
C MET A 32 11.92 -5.54 -5.93
N THR A 33 11.84 -5.44 -7.26
CA THR A 33 12.46 -4.33 -8.00
C THR A 33 11.62 -3.05 -7.82
N PRO A 34 12.12 -1.86 -8.23
CA PRO A 34 11.35 -0.62 -8.16
C PRO A 34 9.97 -0.70 -8.83
N GLN A 35 9.89 -1.29 -10.04
CA GLN A 35 8.61 -1.47 -10.72
C GLN A 35 7.68 -2.43 -9.95
N HIS A 36 8.20 -3.56 -9.45
CA HIS A 36 7.38 -4.48 -8.64
C HIS A 36 6.79 -3.79 -7.41
N MET A 37 7.55 -2.91 -6.76
CA MET A 37 7.06 -2.17 -5.60
C MET A 37 5.94 -1.20 -5.96
N VAL A 38 6.06 -0.46 -7.07
CA VAL A 38 5.00 0.45 -7.55
C VAL A 38 3.74 -0.33 -7.90
N GLU A 39 3.87 -1.44 -8.63
CA GLU A 39 2.73 -2.31 -8.97
C GLU A 39 2.09 -2.95 -7.73
N HIS A 40 2.90 -3.31 -6.73
CA HIS A 40 2.42 -3.84 -5.46
C HIS A 40 1.62 -2.80 -4.67
N LEU A 41 2.07 -1.54 -4.61
CA LEU A 41 1.30 -0.47 -3.99
C LEU A 41 -0.07 -0.30 -4.69
N ALA A 42 -0.09 -0.28 -6.02
CA ALA A 42 -1.33 -0.14 -6.79
C ALA A 42 -2.28 -1.31 -6.55
N TYR A 43 -1.74 -2.53 -6.54
CA TYR A 43 -2.48 -3.75 -6.22
C TYR A 43 -3.16 -3.70 -4.85
N VAL A 44 -2.45 -3.23 -3.81
CA VAL A 44 -3.01 -3.14 -2.45
C VAL A 44 -4.05 -2.02 -2.33
N VAL A 45 -3.87 -0.88 -3.03
CA VAL A 45 -4.89 0.18 -3.07
C VAL A 45 -6.22 -0.33 -3.64
N ARG A 46 -6.17 -1.28 -4.58
CA ARG A 46 -7.38 -1.89 -5.16
C ARG A 46 -8.25 -2.65 -4.15
N PHE A 47 -7.70 -3.06 -3.01
CA PHE A 47 -8.48 -3.68 -1.94
C PHE A 47 -9.47 -2.70 -1.30
N SER A 48 -9.17 -1.40 -1.39
CA SER A 48 -9.91 -0.32 -0.73
C SER A 48 -10.67 0.59 -1.68
N ASN A 49 -10.59 0.38 -3.00
CA ASN A 49 -11.25 1.25 -4.00
C ASN A 49 -12.41 0.55 -4.75
N GLY A 50 -12.86 -0.60 -4.24
CA GLY A 50 -14.00 -1.35 -4.80
C GLY A 50 -13.67 -2.22 -6.02
N LYS A 51 -12.47 -2.12 -6.62
CA LYS A 51 -12.10 -2.91 -7.80
C LYS A 51 -11.61 -4.31 -7.48
N LEU A 52 -11.10 -4.54 -6.27
CA LEU A 52 -10.61 -5.86 -5.86
C LEU A 52 -11.03 -6.20 -4.43
N PRO A 53 -12.34 -6.38 -4.17
CA PRO A 53 -12.83 -6.75 -2.85
C PRO A 53 -12.14 -8.00 -2.31
N GLN A 54 -11.76 -7.95 -1.03
CA GLN A 54 -11.05 -9.05 -0.36
C GLN A 54 -11.94 -9.76 0.64
N LYS A 55 -11.48 -10.94 1.07
CA LYS A 55 -12.01 -11.66 2.24
C LYS A 55 -10.98 -11.64 3.37
N LEU A 56 -11.45 -11.79 4.60
CA LEU A 56 -10.56 -11.94 5.74
C LEU A 56 -9.86 -13.31 5.70
N HIS A 57 -8.53 -13.33 5.86
CA HIS A 57 -7.72 -14.56 5.88
C HIS A 57 -7.37 -15.04 7.30
N TYR A 58 -7.51 -14.17 8.31
CA TYR A 58 -7.27 -14.50 9.70
C TYR A 58 -8.57 -14.78 10.45
N ARG A 59 -8.48 -15.51 11.56
CA ARG A 59 -9.57 -15.53 12.54
C ARG A 59 -9.74 -14.14 13.14
N ASP A 60 -10.96 -13.76 13.46
CA ASP A 60 -11.32 -12.41 13.93
C ASP A 60 -10.42 -11.90 15.06
N GLU A 61 -10.14 -12.73 16.07
CA GLU A 61 -9.26 -12.36 17.20
C GLU A 61 -7.83 -11.98 16.74
N LYS A 62 -7.29 -12.69 15.74
CA LYS A 62 -5.97 -12.40 15.19
C LYS A 62 -6.01 -11.14 14.33
N ALA A 63 -7.05 -10.97 13.51
CA ALA A 63 -7.23 -9.78 12.70
C ALA A 63 -7.36 -8.52 13.55
N GLU A 64 -8.14 -8.58 14.63
CA GLU A 64 -8.31 -7.47 15.57
C GLU A 64 -7.00 -7.10 16.25
N LYS A 65 -6.20 -8.08 16.70
CA LYS A 65 -4.86 -7.80 17.26
C LYS A 65 -3.95 -7.09 16.26
N PHE A 66 -3.99 -7.51 14.98
CA PHE A 66 -3.23 -6.87 13.93
C PHE A 66 -3.75 -5.46 13.64
N LYS A 67 -5.07 -5.25 13.63
CA LYS A 67 -5.70 -3.94 13.46
C LYS A 67 -5.29 -2.99 14.58
N GLN A 68 -5.38 -3.41 15.84
CA GLN A 68 -4.91 -2.65 17.01
C GLN A 68 -3.43 -2.25 16.88
N TYR A 69 -2.57 -3.19 16.52
CA TYR A 69 -1.14 -2.92 16.34
C TYR A 69 -0.87 -1.95 15.18
N THR A 70 -1.47 -2.20 14.01
CA THR A 70 -1.15 -1.49 12.78
C THR A 70 -1.82 -0.13 12.69
N ILE A 71 -3.07 0.03 13.14
CA ILE A 71 -3.85 1.26 12.97
C ILE A 71 -3.72 2.17 14.19
N TYR A 72 -3.76 1.61 15.40
CA TYR A 72 -3.95 2.36 16.64
C TYR A 72 -2.67 2.54 17.46
N THR A 73 -1.50 2.39 16.84
CA THR A 73 -0.19 2.70 17.45
C THR A 73 0.71 3.43 16.46
N ASP A 74 1.80 4.06 16.91
CA ASP A 74 2.79 4.71 16.03
C ASP A 74 3.79 3.72 15.41
N ARG A 75 3.60 2.41 15.61
CA ARG A 75 4.54 1.40 15.12
C ARG A 75 4.53 1.33 13.60
N GLU A 76 5.73 1.17 13.05
CA GLU A 76 5.93 0.96 11.62
C GLU A 76 5.69 -0.50 11.22
N LEU A 77 5.40 -0.72 9.94
CA LEU A 77 5.36 -2.07 9.39
C LEU A 77 6.78 -2.62 9.28
N MET A 78 7.02 -3.76 9.91
CA MET A 78 8.33 -4.40 9.96
C MET A 78 8.64 -5.15 8.66
N PRO A 79 9.90 -5.14 8.18
CA PRO A 79 10.36 -6.04 7.12
C PRO A 79 10.08 -7.51 7.44
N GLY A 80 9.86 -8.31 6.40
CA GLY A 80 9.65 -9.77 6.52
C GLY A 80 8.22 -10.19 6.85
N PHE A 81 7.26 -9.26 6.93
CA PHE A 81 5.85 -9.63 7.02
C PHE A 81 5.41 -10.35 5.74
N LYS A 82 4.95 -11.60 5.88
CA LYS A 82 4.39 -12.40 4.79
C LYS A 82 2.87 -12.35 4.86
N ALA A 83 2.26 -11.62 3.93
CA ALA A 83 0.81 -11.57 3.83
C ALA A 83 0.28 -12.93 3.34
N PRO A 84 -0.78 -13.49 3.94
CA PRO A 84 -1.21 -14.88 3.70
C PRO A 84 -1.71 -15.17 2.28
N MET A 85 -2.00 -14.12 1.50
CA MET A 85 -2.44 -14.21 0.10
C MET A 85 -1.30 -14.03 -0.92
N LEU A 86 -0.08 -13.73 -0.45
CA LEU A 86 1.08 -13.51 -1.31
C LEU A 86 2.06 -14.68 -1.20
N GLY A 87 2.71 -15.02 -2.31
CA GLY A 87 3.82 -15.97 -2.34
C GLY A 87 5.14 -15.36 -1.86
N ASP A 88 6.19 -16.16 -1.86
CA ASP A 88 7.55 -15.73 -1.49
C ASP A 88 8.24 -14.91 -2.61
N GLU A 89 7.79 -15.07 -3.85
CA GLU A 89 8.31 -14.34 -5.02
C GLU A 89 7.44 -13.13 -5.35
N PRO A 90 8.02 -12.05 -5.92
CA PRO A 90 7.24 -10.94 -6.46
C PRO A 90 6.22 -11.40 -7.49
N ALA A 91 5.06 -10.73 -7.53
CA ALA A 91 4.08 -10.96 -8.57
C ALA A 91 4.69 -10.64 -9.95
N ARG A 92 4.24 -11.35 -10.99
CA ARG A 92 4.64 -11.05 -12.36
C ARG A 92 4.25 -9.61 -12.70
N LEU A 93 5.21 -8.82 -13.22
CA LEU A 93 4.96 -7.48 -13.73
C LEU A 93 3.89 -7.50 -14.82
N VAL A 94 2.92 -6.59 -14.70
CA VAL A 94 1.84 -6.43 -15.67
C VAL A 94 2.02 -5.20 -16.57
N HIS A 95 2.81 -4.21 -16.13
CA HIS A 95 3.13 -3.04 -16.94
C HIS A 95 4.47 -3.19 -17.66
N THR A 96 4.62 -2.45 -18.76
CA THR A 96 5.82 -2.49 -19.61
C THR A 96 7.02 -1.84 -18.94
N ASP A 97 6.78 -0.82 -18.11
CA ASP A 97 7.80 -0.02 -17.46
C ASP A 97 7.25 0.68 -16.21
N ILE A 98 8.16 1.29 -15.44
CA ILE A 98 7.82 1.99 -14.19
C ILE A 98 6.92 3.22 -14.40
N ASN A 99 6.98 3.90 -15.56
CA ASN A 99 6.13 5.06 -15.81
C ASN A 99 4.68 4.64 -16.01
N ALA A 100 4.44 3.54 -16.74
CA ALA A 100 3.13 2.93 -16.87
C ALA A 100 2.59 2.43 -15.51
N ALA A 101 3.45 1.82 -14.68
CA ALA A 101 3.08 1.41 -13.33
C ALA A 101 2.73 2.61 -12.42
N LEU A 102 3.47 3.72 -12.52
CA LEU A 102 3.19 4.95 -11.77
C LEU A 102 1.86 5.59 -12.21
N ALA A 103 1.59 5.62 -13.51
CA ALA A 103 0.30 6.09 -14.02
C ALA A 103 -0.87 5.25 -13.48
N ASN A 104 -0.70 3.92 -13.41
CA ASN A 104 -1.71 3.05 -12.80
C ASN A 104 -1.86 3.32 -11.29
N LEU A 105 -0.76 3.39 -10.53
CA LEU A 105 -0.82 3.70 -9.09
C LEU A 105 -1.56 5.01 -8.82
N HIS A 106 -1.31 6.04 -9.63
CA HIS A 106 -2.01 7.32 -9.52
C HIS A 106 -3.51 7.13 -9.73
N GLN A 107 -3.91 6.43 -10.79
CA GLN A 107 -5.32 6.16 -11.07
C GLN A 107 -5.99 5.36 -9.94
N GLU A 108 -5.32 4.34 -9.38
CA GLU A 108 -5.88 3.56 -8.28
C GLU A 108 -6.12 4.38 -7.00
N LEU A 109 -5.28 5.39 -6.75
CA LEU A 109 -5.45 6.34 -5.64
C LEU A 109 -6.59 7.34 -5.90
N GLU A 110 -6.76 7.83 -7.12
CA GLU A 110 -7.93 8.64 -7.50
C GLU A 110 -9.23 7.85 -7.32
N ASP A 111 -9.21 6.56 -7.71
CA ASP A 111 -10.37 5.69 -7.54
C ASP A 111 -10.65 5.36 -6.06
N PHE A 112 -9.63 5.32 -5.21
CA PHE A 112 -9.79 5.22 -3.77
C PHE A 112 -10.51 6.45 -3.20
N ASP A 113 -10.10 7.66 -3.60
CA ASP A 113 -10.75 8.91 -3.17
C ASP A 113 -12.23 8.93 -3.64
N ALA A 114 -12.47 8.59 -4.91
CA ALA A 114 -13.81 8.54 -5.48
C ALA A 114 -14.70 7.49 -4.82
N PHE A 115 -14.15 6.32 -4.44
CA PHE A 115 -14.89 5.26 -3.76
C PHE A 115 -15.45 5.76 -2.42
N PHE A 116 -14.63 6.39 -1.59
CA PHE A 116 -15.06 6.90 -0.28
C PHE A 116 -15.85 8.21 -0.36
N ALA A 117 -15.66 9.02 -1.40
CA ALA A 117 -16.53 10.17 -1.66
C ALA A 117 -17.97 9.74 -1.99
N ASN A 118 -18.14 8.63 -2.73
CA ASN A 118 -19.45 8.11 -3.11
C ASN A 118 -20.08 7.22 -2.02
N MET A 119 -19.27 6.53 -1.22
CA MET A 119 -19.71 5.60 -0.17
C MET A 119 -18.95 5.87 1.14
N PRO A 120 -19.28 6.97 1.85
CA PRO A 120 -18.51 7.41 3.03
C PRO A 120 -18.53 6.42 4.20
N ASP A 121 -19.57 5.60 4.29
CA ASP A 121 -19.73 4.57 5.34
C ASP A 121 -19.18 3.19 4.91
N ALA A 122 -18.57 3.09 3.72
CA ALA A 122 -18.02 1.83 3.24
C ALA A 122 -16.89 1.34 4.15
N LYS A 123 -16.83 0.01 4.33
CA LYS A 123 -15.76 -0.65 5.10
C LYS A 123 -15.12 -1.79 4.33
N PRO A 124 -14.41 -1.51 3.21
CA PRO A 124 -13.79 -2.56 2.43
C PRO A 124 -12.81 -3.36 3.29
N VAL A 125 -12.81 -4.68 3.10
CA VAL A 125 -12.08 -5.62 3.95
C VAL A 125 -10.59 -5.60 3.59
N SER A 126 -9.75 -5.42 4.61
CA SER A 126 -8.33 -5.78 4.54
C SER A 126 -8.17 -7.29 4.82
N PRO A 127 -7.40 -8.03 3.99
CA PRO A 127 -7.18 -9.48 4.17
C PRO A 127 -6.65 -9.89 5.54
N THR A 128 -5.99 -8.98 6.26
CA THR A 128 -5.32 -9.27 7.54
C THR A 128 -5.84 -8.43 8.70
N LEU A 129 -6.57 -7.33 8.43
CA LEU A 129 -7.05 -6.40 9.45
C LEU A 129 -8.58 -6.39 9.61
N GLY A 130 -9.32 -7.08 8.73
CA GLY A 130 -10.79 -7.05 8.75
C GLY A 130 -11.36 -5.80 8.07
N GLU A 131 -12.59 -5.45 8.41
CA GLU A 131 -13.25 -4.24 7.93
C GLU A 131 -12.51 -2.98 8.40
N LEU A 132 -12.19 -2.09 7.45
CA LEU A 132 -11.56 -0.80 7.74
C LEU A 132 -12.39 0.32 7.13
N ASP A 133 -12.65 1.38 7.91
CA ASP A 133 -13.25 2.60 7.37
C ASP A 133 -12.22 3.45 6.57
N TYR A 134 -12.66 4.59 6.04
CA TYR A 134 -11.80 5.51 5.28
C TYR A 134 -10.53 5.91 6.05
N LYS A 135 -10.68 6.33 7.32
CA LYS A 135 -9.56 6.85 8.12
C LYS A 135 -8.56 5.73 8.40
N GLU A 136 -9.06 4.53 8.69
CA GLU A 136 -8.24 3.36 8.94
C GLU A 136 -7.48 2.93 7.68
N TRP A 137 -8.11 2.96 6.50
CA TRP A 137 -7.43 2.71 5.23
C TRP A 137 -6.35 3.76 4.91
N VAL A 138 -6.61 5.04 5.17
CA VAL A 138 -5.61 6.10 5.00
C VAL A 138 -4.40 5.87 5.92
N ILE A 139 -4.63 5.51 7.20
CA ILE A 139 -3.54 5.17 8.13
C ILE A 139 -2.74 3.97 7.62
N PHE A 140 -3.42 2.90 7.19
CA PHE A 140 -2.78 1.71 6.66
C PHE A 140 -1.93 2.04 5.43
N HIS A 141 -2.47 2.74 4.44
CA HIS A 141 -1.77 3.11 3.22
C HIS A 141 -0.57 4.00 3.51
N ASN A 142 -0.69 5.00 4.39
CA ASN A 142 0.46 5.83 4.75
C ASN A 142 1.62 5.02 5.37
N LYS A 143 1.29 4.05 6.24
CA LYS A 143 2.30 3.15 6.81
C LYS A 143 2.88 2.19 5.77
N HIS A 144 2.04 1.68 4.87
CA HIS A 144 2.41 0.74 3.81
C HIS A 144 3.31 1.41 2.76
N PHE A 145 2.96 2.61 2.31
CA PHE A 145 3.79 3.42 1.43
C PHE A 145 5.12 3.78 2.11
N LYS A 146 5.10 4.21 3.38
CA LYS A 146 6.33 4.51 4.12
C LYS A 146 7.26 3.30 4.19
N HIS A 147 6.72 2.12 4.47
CA HIS A 147 7.48 0.87 4.47
C HIS A 147 8.18 0.62 3.13
N HIS A 148 7.47 0.77 2.01
CA HIS A 148 8.05 0.56 0.69
C HIS A 148 8.96 1.69 0.21
N LEU A 149 8.76 2.93 0.65
CA LEU A 149 9.75 3.99 0.43
C LEU A 149 11.05 3.71 1.18
N LYS A 150 10.97 3.22 2.43
CA LYS A 150 12.13 2.75 3.21
C LYS A 150 12.84 1.58 2.55
N GLN A 151 12.10 0.69 1.90
CA GLN A 151 12.65 -0.43 1.13
C GLN A 151 13.67 0.02 0.08
N PHE A 152 13.58 1.25 -0.43
CA PHE A 152 14.49 1.81 -1.43
C PHE A 152 15.28 3.03 -0.93
N GLY A 153 15.31 3.27 0.38
CA GLY A 153 16.07 4.37 0.99
C GLY A 153 15.51 5.77 0.70
N LEU A 154 14.20 5.89 0.44
CA LEU A 154 13.54 7.17 0.14
C LEU A 154 12.95 7.86 1.38
N ALA A 155 12.71 7.13 2.48
CA ALA A 155 12.04 7.62 3.70
C ALA A 155 12.67 7.10 5.00
#